data_AF-A0A941P0L8-F1
#
_entry.id   AF-A0A941P0L8-F1
#
_cell.length_a   1.000
_cell.length_b   1.000
_cell.length_c   1.000
_cell.angle_alpha   90.00
_cell.angle_beta   90.00
_cell.angle_gamma   90.00
#
_symmetry.space_group_name_H-M   'P 1'
#
loop_
_entity.id
_entity.type
_entity.pdbx_description
1 polymer ?
#
loop_
_entity_poly.entity_id
_entity_poly.type
_entity_poly.pdbx_seq_one_letter_code
_entity_poly.pdbx_strand_id
1 'polypeptide(L)'
;MHIFRYPDYESDTTRFIDQLRTERPNLEAGQRFGRALLWDKNVDRAAWVGYRKARVPQKPYVYYDNVRNAPDGDEPQPAGDKA
;
A
#
# COMPACT_ATOMS: atom_id res chain seq x y z
N MET A 1 -27.53 -21.61 24.97
CA MET A 1 -28.44 -21.84 23.83
C MET A 1 -29.41 -20.67 23.78
N HIS A 2 -29.33 -19.80 22.76
CA HIS A 2 -30.24 -18.66 22.62
C HIS A 2 -31.46 -19.09 21.82
N ILE A 3 -32.57 -19.35 22.53
CA ILE A 3 -33.78 -19.98 21.98
C ILE A 3 -34.59 -18.98 21.11
N PHE A 4 -34.31 -17.68 21.21
CA PHE A 4 -35.03 -16.60 20.49
C PHE A 4 -34.10 -15.63 19.75
N ARG A 5 -32.93 -16.10 19.31
CA ARG A 5 -32.05 -15.25 18.50
C ARG A 5 -32.56 -15.24 17.06
N TYR A 6 -32.89 -14.05 16.56
CA TYR A 6 -33.12 -13.85 15.13
C TYR A 6 -31.85 -14.20 14.35
N PRO A 7 -31.98 -14.77 13.14
CA PRO A 7 -30.83 -14.93 12.25
C PRO A 7 -30.19 -13.57 11.99
N ASP A 8 -28.86 -13.55 11.92
CA ASP A 8 -28.14 -12.33 11.62
C ASP A 8 -28.55 -11.86 10.21
N TYR A 9 -28.65 -10.54 10.03
CA TYR A 9 -29.00 -9.97 8.73
C TYR A 9 -27.91 -10.31 7.70
N GLU A 10 -28.33 -10.88 6.58
CA GLU A 10 -27.49 -11.06 5.40
C GLU A 10 -27.98 -10.15 4.29
N SER A 11 -27.05 -9.42 3.67
CA SER A 11 -27.36 -8.62 2.49
C SER A 11 -27.58 -9.52 1.26
N ASP A 12 -28.36 -9.03 0.30
CA ASP A 12 -28.56 -9.73 -0.97
C ASP A 12 -27.23 -10.00 -1.70
N THR A 13 -26.27 -9.09 -1.55
CA THR A 13 -24.91 -9.24 -2.10
C THR A 13 -24.17 -10.42 -1.46
N THR A 14 -24.24 -10.56 -0.13
CA THR A 14 -23.62 -11.68 0.58
C THR A 14 -24.21 -13.01 0.09
N ARG A 15 -25.55 -13.10 0.07
CA ARG A 15 -26.25 -14.30 -0.38
C ARG A 15 -25.89 -14.67 -1.84
N PHE A 16 -25.81 -13.68 -2.72
CA PHE A 16 -25.38 -13.87 -4.10
C PHE A 16 -23.95 -14.42 -4.21
N ILE A 17 -23.01 -13.87 -3.45
CA ILE A 17 -21.61 -14.32 -3.46
C ILE A 17 -21.50 -15.78 -2.97
N ASP A 18 -22.25 -16.14 -1.94
CA ASP A 18 -22.23 -17.51 -1.39
C ASP A 18 -22.83 -18.52 -2.36
N GLN A 19 -23.94 -18.16 -3.02
CA GLN A 19 -24.52 -18.98 -4.10
C GLN A 19 -23.53 -19.14 -5.27
N LEU A 20 -22.91 -18.04 -5.73
CA LEU A 20 -21.94 -18.07 -6.82
C LEU A 20 -20.74 -18.98 -6.51
N ARG A 21 -20.24 -18.97 -5.27
CA ARG A 21 -19.15 -19.83 -4.84
C ARG A 21 -19.56 -21.30 -4.80
N THR A 22 -20.79 -21.58 -4.38
CA THR A 22 -21.36 -22.95 -4.32
C THR A 22 -21.54 -23.52 -5.73
N GLU A 23 -22.10 -22.74 -6.65
CA GLU A 23 -22.30 -23.15 -8.04
C GLU A 23 -20.99 -23.34 -8.81
N ARG A 24 -19.95 -22.58 -8.45
CA ARG A 24 -18.66 -22.58 -9.15
C ARG A 24 -17.48 -22.82 -8.19
N PRO A 25 -17.24 -24.07 -7.77
CA PRO A 25 -16.17 -24.39 -6.82
C PRO A 25 -14.76 -24.05 -7.36
N ASN A 26 -14.57 -24.05 -8.68
CA ASN A 26 -13.29 -23.71 -9.32
C ASN A 26 -13.05 -22.20 -9.51
N LEU A 27 -14.01 -21.35 -9.11
CA LEU A 27 -13.93 -19.91 -9.33
C LEU A 27 -12.72 -19.27 -8.63
N GLU A 28 -12.41 -19.68 -7.40
CA GLU A 28 -11.26 -19.15 -6.66
C GLU A 28 -9.93 -19.50 -7.34
N ALA A 29 -9.80 -20.71 -7.89
CA ALA A 29 -8.60 -21.10 -8.61
C ALA A 29 -8.39 -20.21 -9.85
N GLY A 30 -9.47 -19.93 -10.59
CA GLY A 30 -9.45 -18.99 -11.72
C GLY A 30 -9.11 -17.56 -11.29
N GLN A 31 -9.66 -17.07 -10.18
CA GLN A 31 -9.33 -15.74 -9.64
C GLN A 31 -7.85 -15.64 -9.25
N ARG A 32 -7.32 -16.65 -8.55
CA ARG A 32 -5.90 -16.71 -8.16
C ARG A 32 -5.00 -16.73 -9.40
N PHE A 33 -5.36 -17.52 -10.41
CA PHE A 33 -4.61 -17.59 -11.67
C PHE A 33 -4.64 -16.26 -12.43
N GLY A 34 -5.81 -15.64 -12.57
CA GLY A 34 -5.96 -14.34 -13.23
C GLY A 34 -5.19 -13.23 -12.50
N ARG A 35 -5.20 -13.25 -11.17
CA ARG A 35 -4.37 -12.34 -10.36
C ARG A 35 -2.88 -12.60 -10.58
N ALA A 36 -2.46 -13.86 -10.60
CA ALA A 36 -1.06 -14.22 -10.82
C ALA A 36 -0.52 -13.77 -12.18
N LEU A 37 -1.39 -13.65 -13.20
CA LEU A 37 -0.99 -13.26 -14.55
C LEU A 37 -0.49 -11.80 -14.64
N LEU A 38 -1.23 -10.85 -14.04
CA LEU A 38 -1.01 -9.41 -14.25
C LEU A 38 -0.70 -8.64 -12.96
N TRP A 39 -1.00 -9.20 -11.80
CA TRP A 39 -0.98 -8.48 -10.52
C TRP A 39 0.07 -9.01 -9.56
N ASP A 40 0.28 -10.33 -9.48
CA ASP A 40 1.32 -10.87 -8.60
C ASP A 40 2.69 -10.69 -9.26
N LYS A 41 3.43 -9.68 -8.80
CA LYS A 41 4.79 -9.42 -9.26
C LYS A 41 5.78 -10.28 -8.47
N ASN A 42 6.51 -11.16 -9.15
CA ASN A 42 7.64 -11.84 -8.51
C ASN A 42 8.80 -10.84 -8.33
N VAL A 43 9.20 -10.65 -7.08
CA VAL A 43 10.21 -9.65 -6.70
C VAL A 43 11.44 -10.35 -6.15
N ASP A 44 12.58 -10.17 -6.81
CA ASP A 44 13.87 -10.63 -6.30
C ASP A 44 14.32 -9.77 -5.10
N ARG A 45 14.37 -10.40 -3.93
CA ARG A 45 14.77 -9.75 -2.67
C ARG A 45 16.24 -9.36 -2.67
N ALA A 46 17.11 -10.09 -3.36
CA ALA A 46 18.53 -9.78 -3.46
C ALA A 46 18.75 -8.50 -4.28
N ALA A 47 18.11 -8.40 -5.46
CA ALA A 47 18.10 -7.17 -6.25
C ALA A 47 17.58 -5.96 -5.46
N TRP A 48 16.52 -6.13 -4.65
CA TRP A 48 15.99 -5.06 -3.80
C TRP A 48 16.98 -4.54 -2.75
N VAL A 49 17.80 -5.43 -2.17
CA VAL A 49 18.88 -5.00 -1.28
C VAL A 49 19.91 -4.17 -2.05
N GLY A 50 20.27 -4.59 -3.26
CA GLY A 50 21.15 -3.83 -4.16
C GLY A 50 20.60 -2.44 -4.47
N TYR A 51 19.34 -2.34 -4.91
CA TYR A 51 18.70 -1.05 -5.21
C TYR A 51 18.62 -0.12 -4.00
N ARG A 52 18.37 -0.66 -2.81
CA ARG A 52 18.37 0.16 -1.58
C ARG A 52 19.77 0.67 -1.24
N LYS A 53 20.81 -0.14 -1.42
CA LYS A 53 22.20 0.27 -1.20
C LYS A 53 22.68 1.31 -2.24
N ALA A 54 22.23 1.19 -3.49
CA ALA A 54 22.59 2.10 -4.57
C ALA A 54 21.74 3.39 -4.62
N ARG A 55 20.84 3.61 -3.66
CA ARG A 55 19.90 4.72 -3.68
C ARG A 55 20.63 6.06 -3.48
N VAL A 56 20.53 6.94 -4.47
CA VAL A 56 21.03 8.32 -4.38
C VAL A 56 19.98 9.20 -3.68
N PRO A 57 20.36 10.03 -2.69
CA PRO A 57 19.43 10.96 -2.06
C PRO A 57 18.92 11.98 -3.11
N GLN A 58 17.59 12.04 -3.28
CA GLN A 58 16.94 12.99 -4.18
C GLN A 58 16.35 14.15 -3.38
N LYS A 59 16.43 15.36 -3.94
CA LYS A 59 15.74 16.54 -3.38
C LYS A 59 14.22 16.31 -3.37
N PRO A 60 13.47 16.79 -2.36
CA PRO A 60 12.01 16.61 -2.29
C PRO A 60 11.26 17.28 -3.45
N TYR A 61 11.84 18.33 -4.04
CA TYR A 61 11.30 19.00 -5.21
C TYR A 61 12.42 19.22 -6.24
N VAL A 62 12.24 18.65 -7.43
CA VAL A 62 13.24 18.66 -8.53
C VAL A 62 13.53 20.07 -9.04
N TYR A 63 12.52 20.95 -9.00
CA TYR A 63 12.59 22.32 -9.51
C TYR A 63 12.57 23.37 -8.41
N TYR A 64 12.50 22.96 -7.14
CA TYR A 64 12.64 23.93 -6.07
C TYR A 64 14.11 24.26 -5.93
N ASP A 65 14.46 25.46 -6.38
CA ASP A 65 15.76 26.03 -6.14
C ASP A 65 15.78 26.45 -4.66
N ASN A 66 16.39 25.63 -3.81
CA ASN A 66 16.69 25.99 -2.42
C ASN A 66 17.77 27.08 -2.31
N VAL A 67 18.08 27.74 -3.44
CA VAL A 67 19.01 28.86 -3.59
C VAL A 67 18.19 30.16 -3.65
N ARG A 68 17.47 30.51 -2.59
CA ARG A 68 16.96 31.87 -2.45
C ARG A 68 17.08 32.37 -1.02
N ASN A 69 18.05 33.28 -0.87
CA ASN A 69 18.29 34.22 0.24
C ASN A 69 19.28 33.77 1.33
N ALA A 70 20.57 33.74 0.99
CA ALA A 70 21.56 34.31 1.90
C ALA A 70 21.83 35.75 1.43
N PRO A 71 21.25 36.80 2.05
CA PRO A 71 21.98 38.06 2.12
C PRO A 71 23.21 37.79 3.00
N ASP A 72 24.38 38.18 2.53
CA ASP A 72 25.63 38.02 3.28
C ASP A 72 25.48 38.55 4.71
N GLY A 73 25.56 37.64 5.69
CA GLY A 73 25.72 37.94 7.11
C GLY A 73 24.46 37.90 7.96
N ASP A 74 23.97 36.69 8.29
CA ASP A 74 23.39 36.43 9.61
C ASP A 74 23.61 34.96 10.00
N GLU A 75 24.12 34.77 11.21
CA GLU A 75 24.57 33.53 11.84
C GLU A 75 23.49 32.43 11.86
N PRO A 76 23.84 31.13 11.75
CA PRO A 76 22.86 30.06 11.93
C PRO A 76 22.32 30.08 13.37
N GLN A 77 21.06 30.46 13.52
CA GLN A 77 20.35 30.39 14.79
C GLN A 77 20.32 28.93 15.28
N PRO A 78 20.76 28.61 16.51
CA PRO A 78 20.79 27.24 17.00
C PRO A 78 19.39 26.66 17.02
N ALA A 79 19.29 25.39 16.58
CA ALA A 79 18.08 24.60 16.54
C ALA A 79 17.34 24.69 17.88
N GLY A 80 16.26 25.45 17.90
CA GLY A 80 15.36 25.51 19.04
C GLY A 80 14.70 24.15 19.21
N ASP A 81 15.01 23.52 20.34
CA ASP A 81 14.23 22.46 20.97
C ASP A 81 12.74 22.71 20.76
N LYS A 82 12.05 21.74 20.15
CA LYS A 82 10.61 21.61 20.31
C LYS A 82 10.28 20.15 20.60
N ALA A 83 9.92 19.97 21.87
CA ALA A 83 9.11 18.94 22.52
C ALA A 83 8.29 18.02 21.61
#